data_AF-A1YGQ6-F1
#
_entry.id   AF-A1YGQ6-F1
#
_cell.length_a   1.000
_cell.length_b   1.000
_cell.length_c   1.000
_cell.angle_alpha   90.00
_cell.angle_beta   90.00
_cell.angle_gamma   90.00
#
_symmetry.space_group_name_H-M   'P 1'
#
loop_
_entity.id
_entity.type
_entity.pdbx_description
1 polymer ?
#
loop_
_entity_poly.entity_id
_entity_poly.type
_entity_poly.pdbx_seq_one_letter_code
_entity_poly.pdbx_strand_id
1 'polypeptide(L)'
;QMQYFEISHDMWVSYNITEILKNASIVPHPTQKWSYSDIVSPIKTATKRTPLLRCKTDPATNTELLHEVVFCYEYHALKQIDCNRTAGCKNPQAISFQ
;
A
#
# COMPACT_ATOMS: atom_id res chain seq x y z
N GLN A 1 8.87 15.83 20.18
CA GLN A 1 9.43 15.34 18.89
C GLN A 1 9.73 13.85 18.94
N MET A 2 10.47 13.33 19.93
CA MET A 2 10.85 11.90 20.04
C MET A 2 9.66 10.93 19.91
N GLN A 3 8.59 11.15 20.67
CA GLN A 3 7.36 10.34 20.65
C GLN A 3 6.76 10.15 19.23
N TYR A 4 6.82 11.16 18.38
CA TYR A 4 6.29 11.06 17.01
C TYR A 4 7.08 10.04 16.18
N PHE A 5 8.40 10.03 16.32
CA PHE A 5 9.27 9.10 15.60
C PHE A 5 9.16 7.68 16.14
N GLU A 6 9.04 7.52 17.46
CA GLU A 6 8.85 6.21 18.10
C GLU A 6 7.55 5.56 17.62
N ILE A 7 6.43 6.27 17.72
CA ILE A 7 5.13 5.77 17.24
C ILE A 7 5.18 5.43 15.73
N SER A 8 5.82 6.28 14.92
CA SER A 8 5.94 6.03 13.47
C SER A 8 6.78 4.80 13.17
N HIS A 9 7.86 4.57 13.94
CA HIS A 9 8.70 3.39 13.80
C HIS A 9 7.93 2.12 14.20
N ASP A 10 7.22 2.15 15.33
CA ASP A 10 6.37 1.05 15.79
C ASP A 10 5.30 0.69 14.76
N MET A 11 4.67 1.69 14.14
CA MET A 11 3.74 1.48 13.03
C MET A 11 4.42 0.83 11.83
N TRP A 12 5.60 1.29 11.45
CA TRP A 12 6.34 0.77 10.30
C TRP A 12 6.74 -0.70 10.49
N VAL A 13 7.18 -1.10 11.69
CA VAL A 13 7.55 -2.50 11.97
C VAL A 13 6.37 -3.44 12.22
N SER A 14 5.17 -2.89 12.48
CA SER A 14 3.98 -3.69 12.82
C SER A 14 3.50 -4.62 11.71
N TYR A 15 3.74 -4.26 10.44
CA TYR A 15 3.37 -5.08 9.28
C TYR A 15 4.46 -5.07 8.22
N ASN A 16 4.97 -6.25 7.91
CA ASN A 16 5.90 -6.44 6.80
C ASN A 16 5.15 -6.53 5.47
N ILE A 17 4.94 -5.39 4.81
CA ILE A 17 4.21 -5.31 3.53
C ILE A 17 4.85 -6.19 2.45
N THR A 18 6.18 -6.20 2.37
CA THR A 18 6.91 -7.00 1.40
C THR A 18 6.62 -8.49 1.58
N GLU A 19 6.60 -8.97 2.81
CA GLU A 19 6.27 -10.37 3.12
C GLU A 19 4.80 -10.70 2.82
N ILE A 20 3.87 -9.81 3.18
CA ILE A 20 2.44 -9.96 2.87
C ILE A 20 2.22 -10.09 1.35
N LEU A 21 2.83 -9.20 0.57
CA LEU A 21 2.72 -9.22 -0.89
C LEU A 21 3.39 -10.47 -1.49
N LYS A 22 4.57 -10.84 -0.99
CA LYS A 22 5.28 -12.06 -1.43
C LYS A 22 4.46 -13.33 -1.15
N ASN A 23 3.81 -13.42 0.01
CA ASN A 23 2.93 -14.55 0.35
C ASN A 23 1.71 -14.65 -0.57
N ALA A 24 1.29 -13.53 -1.16
CA ALA A 24 0.25 -13.47 -2.19
C ALA A 24 0.80 -13.64 -3.62
N SER A 25 2.07 -14.01 -3.79
CA SER A 25 2.77 -14.08 -5.08
C SER A 25 2.82 -12.75 -5.85
N ILE A 26 2.74 -11.63 -5.13
CA ILE A 26 2.92 -10.28 -5.66
C ILE A 26 4.36 -9.86 -5.38
N VAL A 27 5.22 -10.04 -6.39
CA VAL A 27 6.65 -9.74 -6.34
C VAL A 27 7.03 -8.86 -7.52
N PRO A 28 8.11 -8.06 -7.46
CA PRO A 28 8.55 -7.26 -8.60
C PRO A 28 8.69 -8.11 -9.87
N HIS A 29 8.09 -7.66 -10.97
CA HIS A 29 8.07 -8.40 -12.23
C HIS A 29 8.15 -7.45 -13.45
N PRO A 30 8.92 -7.80 -14.49
CA PRO A 30 9.13 -6.90 -15.64
C PRO A 30 7.86 -6.62 -16.45
N THR A 31 6.96 -7.61 -16.58
CA THR A 31 5.79 -7.52 -17.48
C THR A 31 4.45 -7.76 -16.79
N GLN A 32 4.46 -8.33 -15.57
CA GLN A 32 3.23 -8.67 -14.87
C GLN A 32 2.73 -7.40 -14.20
N LYS A 33 1.43 -7.19 -14.29
CA LYS A 33 0.74 -6.09 -13.63
C LYS A 33 -0.37 -6.65 -12.78
N TRP A 34 -0.75 -5.91 -11.76
CA TRP A 34 -1.78 -6.28 -10.80
C TRP A 34 -2.91 -5.26 -10.83
N SER A 35 -4.13 -5.71 -10.64
CA SER A 35 -5.24 -4.80 -10.39
C SER A 35 -5.11 -4.17 -9.00
N TYR A 36 -5.82 -3.08 -8.77
CA TYR A 36 -5.90 -2.47 -7.44
C TYR A 36 -6.38 -3.47 -6.38
N SER A 37 -7.37 -4.29 -6.71
CA SER A 37 -7.90 -5.32 -5.81
C SER A 37 -6.92 -6.44 -5.53
N ASP A 38 -6.08 -6.84 -6.49
CA ASP A 38 -5.09 -7.90 -6.30
C ASP A 38 -4.08 -7.51 -5.21
N ILE A 39 -3.68 -6.24 -5.18
CA ILE A 39 -2.73 -5.73 -4.17
C ILE A 39 -3.44 -5.44 -2.84
N VAL A 40 -4.63 -4.82 -2.86
CA VAL A 40 -5.34 -4.43 -1.63
C VAL A 40 -5.86 -5.62 -0.84
N SER A 41 -6.35 -6.68 -1.49
CA SER A 41 -6.99 -7.82 -0.83
C SER A 41 -6.07 -8.58 0.15
N PRO A 42 -4.83 -8.96 -0.20
CA PRO A 42 -3.94 -9.62 0.74
C PRO A 42 -3.54 -8.72 1.91
N ILE A 43 -3.29 -7.43 1.66
CA ILE A 43 -2.98 -6.46 2.72
C ILE A 43 -4.17 -6.32 3.68
N LYS A 44 -5.38 -6.13 3.16
CA LYS A 44 -6.61 -6.05 3.96
C LYS A 44 -6.86 -7.32 4.76
N THR A 45 -6.55 -8.49 4.20
CA THR A 45 -6.68 -9.76 4.91
C THR A 45 -5.73 -9.85 6.11
N ALA A 46 -4.49 -9.38 5.94
CA ALA A 46 -3.47 -9.37 6.98
C ALA A 46 -3.74 -8.32 8.07
N THR A 47 -4.11 -7.09 7.70
CA THR A 47 -4.27 -5.96 8.63
C THR A 47 -5.70 -5.78 9.15
N LYS A 48 -6.68 -6.48 8.55
CA LYS A 48 -8.12 -6.31 8.77
C LYS A 48 -8.66 -4.92 8.42
N ARG A 49 -7.85 -4.07 7.79
CA ARG A 49 -8.18 -2.70 7.40
C ARG A 49 -7.81 -2.44 5.95
N THR A 50 -8.59 -1.61 5.29
CA THR A 50 -8.40 -1.28 3.88
C THR A 50 -7.27 -0.25 3.75
N PRO A 51 -6.10 -0.60 3.18
CA PRO A 51 -5.06 0.36 2.89
C PRO A 51 -5.44 1.27 1.71
N LEU A 52 -4.68 2.36 1.55
CA LEU A 52 -4.67 3.15 0.32
C LEU A 52 -3.38 2.86 -0.46
N LEU A 53 -3.51 2.59 -1.76
CA LEU A 53 -2.35 2.49 -2.64
C LEU A 53 -2.10 3.83 -3.33
N ARG A 54 -0.86 4.29 -3.28
CA ARG A 54 -0.42 5.43 -4.07
C ARG A 54 0.49 4.97 -5.19
N CYS A 55 0.15 5.41 -6.38
CA CYS A 55 0.93 5.13 -7.56
C CYS A 55 1.59 6.39 -8.08
N LYS A 56 2.70 6.19 -8.77
CA LYS A 56 3.37 7.22 -9.56
C LYS A 56 3.20 6.86 -11.04
N THR A 57 2.68 7.79 -11.83
CA THR A 57 2.63 7.60 -13.29
C THR A 57 4.02 7.85 -13.87
N ASP A 58 4.56 6.88 -14.59
CA ASP A 58 5.73 7.11 -15.46
C ASP A 58 5.31 7.96 -16.67
N PRO A 59 5.86 9.18 -16.85
CA PRO A 59 5.47 10.06 -17.95
C PRO A 59 5.87 9.51 -19.34
N ALA A 60 6.88 8.65 -19.43
CA ALA A 60 7.33 8.13 -20.72
C ALA A 60 6.42 7.02 -21.26
N THR A 61 5.96 6.12 -20.38
CA THR A 61 5.14 4.95 -20.75
C THR A 61 3.67 5.09 -20.35
N ASN A 62 3.33 6.13 -19.59
CA ASN A 62 2.03 6.32 -18.94
C ASN A 62 1.61 5.13 -18.05
N THR A 63 2.58 4.38 -17.52
CA THR A 63 2.35 3.23 -16.63
C THR A 63 2.21 3.69 -15.17
N GLU A 64 1.24 3.14 -14.45
CA GLU A 64 1.11 3.35 -13.00
C GLU A 64 2.04 2.40 -12.25
N LEU A 65 2.98 2.95 -11.49
CA LEU A 65 3.92 2.20 -10.64
C LEU A 65 3.45 2.26 -9.20
N LEU A 66 3.37 1.12 -8.50
CA LEU A 66 3.13 1.08 -7.06
C LEU A 66 4.27 1.82 -6.36
N HIS A 67 3.97 2.92 -5.69
CA HIS A 67 4.98 3.76 -5.03
C HIS A 67 4.91 3.65 -3.51
N GLU A 68 3.70 3.73 -2.94
CA GLU A 68 3.49 3.66 -1.50
C GLU A 68 2.26 2.83 -1.16
N VAL A 69 2.34 2.11 -0.03
CA VAL A 69 1.18 1.55 0.66
C VAL A 69 0.95 2.40 1.91
N VAL A 70 -0.24 2.96 2.04
CA VAL A 70 -0.59 3.88 3.13
C VAL A 70 -1.57 3.19 4.08
N PHE A 71 -1.24 3.24 5.36
CA PHE A 71 -2.14 2.89 6.46
C PHE A 71 -2.70 4.15 7.12
N CYS A 72 -3.98 4.09 7.48
CA CYS A 72 -4.66 5.17 8.16
C CYS A 72 -4.89 4.79 9.61
N TYR A 73 -4.70 5.76 10.50
CA TYR A 73 -4.92 5.61 11.92
C TYR A 73 -5.88 6.70 12.38
N GLU A 74 -6.60 6.44 13.47
CA GLU A 74 -7.36 7.48 14.15
C GLU A 74 -6.45 8.58 14.70
N TYR A 75 -7.04 9.69 15.16
CA TYR A 75 -6.31 10.91 15.53
C TYR A 75 -5.16 10.69 16.53
N HIS A 76 -5.33 9.77 17.49
CA HIS A 76 -4.31 9.44 18.49
C HIS A 76 -3.29 8.39 18.05
N ALA A 77 -3.39 7.91 16.81
CA ALA A 77 -2.46 6.95 16.23
C ALA A 77 -2.43 5.58 16.94
N LEU A 78 -3.45 5.28 17.77
CA LEU A 78 -3.53 4.03 18.56
C LEU A 78 -4.18 2.87 17.79
N LYS A 79 -5.04 3.18 16.83
CA LYS A 79 -5.85 2.19 16.12
C LYS A 79 -5.84 2.43 14.62
N GLN A 80 -5.54 1.38 13.88
CA GLN A 80 -5.65 1.37 12.42
C GLN A 80 -7.13 1.38 12.01
N ILE A 81 -7.45 2.23 11.04
CA ILE A 81 -8.78 2.42 10.46
C ILE A 81 -8.72 2.22 8.94
N ASP A 82 -9.87 2.05 8.30
CA ASP A 82 -9.94 2.01 6.84
C ASP A 82 -9.56 3.37 6.24
N CYS A 83 -8.70 3.37 5.23
CA CYS A 83 -8.42 4.58 4.47
C CYS A 83 -9.61 4.92 3.56
N ASN A 84 -10.17 6.12 3.73
CA ASN A 84 -11.37 6.60 3.00
C ASN A 84 -11.06 7.57 1.85
N ARG A 85 -9.79 7.91 1.61
CA ARG A 85 -9.38 8.90 0.59
C ARG A 85 -9.33 8.30 -0.82
N THR A 86 -9.68 9.14 -1.80
CA THR A 86 -9.77 8.80 -3.23
C THR A 86 -8.53 9.11 -4.06
N ALA A 87 -7.58 9.90 -3.55
CA ALA A 87 -6.33 10.19 -4.25
C ALA A 87 -5.33 9.04 -4.06
N GLY A 88 -5.29 8.13 -5.04
CA GLY A 88 -4.41 6.96 -5.07
C GLY A 88 -4.13 6.52 -6.50
N CYS A 89 -3.80 5.24 -6.68
CA CYS A 89 -3.64 4.64 -8.01
C CYS A 89 -4.90 4.78 -8.87
N LYS A 90 -4.74 5.04 -10.17
CA LYS A 90 -5.87 5.09 -11.11
C LYS A 90 -6.48 3.69 -11.28
N ASN A 91 -7.76 3.54 -10.94
CA ASN A 91 -8.52 2.30 -11.13
C ASN A 91 -9.52 2.54 -12.29
N PRO A 92 -9.56 1.73 -13.37
CA PRO A 92 -9.10 0.33 -13.52
C PRO A 92 -7.72 0.13 -14.16
N GLN A 93 -6.83 1.11 -14.14
CA GLN A 93 -5.50 0.94 -14.74
C GLN A 93 -4.68 -0.11 -13.98
N ALA A 94 -4.05 -1.03 -14.71
CA ALA A 94 -3.20 -2.05 -14.11
C ALA A 94 -1.92 -1.43 -13.54
N ILE A 95 -1.56 -1.84 -12.34
CA ILE A 95 -0.44 -1.32 -11.56
C ILE A 95 0.78 -2.21 -11.78
N SER A 96 1.92 -1.60 -12.08
CA SER A 96 3.21 -2.26 -12.18
C SER A 96 3.95 -2.17 -10.84
N PHE A 97 4.60 -3.26 -10.45
CA PHE A 97 5.45 -3.36 -9.28
C PHE A 97 6.83 -3.81 -9.76
N GLN A 98 7.81 -2.92 -9.60
CA GLN A 98 9.18 -3.05 -10.08
C GLN A 98 10.15 -2.87 -8.93
#